data_AF-A0A544TAV4-F1
#
_entry.id   AF-A0A544TAV4-F1
#
_cell.length_a   1.000
_cell.length_b   1.000
_cell.length_c   1.000
_cell.angle_alpha   90.00
_cell.angle_beta   90.00
_cell.angle_gamma   90.00
#
_symmetry.space_group_name_H-M   'P 1'
#
loop_
_entity.id
_entity.type
_entity.pdbx_description
1 polymer ?
#
loop_
_entity_poly.entity_id
_entity_poly.type
_entity_poly.pdbx_seq_one_letter_code
_entity_poly.pdbx_strand_id
1 'polypeptide(L)'
;MKQYTLSSRLTIQGGDFLKKLAIIFISLFLLLAACQANNSDAITLVSQDNEHPIQGSDNENFTLPEGEELAVDISDIEKMNIGAEMPRLLYADNNIVVMQGTFGVVVYNIQDSIVTNWISYEQIKSYDLLMMLASVSQDGKTIFMGNDDMSNEFIYTYQYNISTRVIKKTTQQPSNLFSPITIDTPGYNEEYDKYFDLHYLTGDKIVEMDNSFIYLRSKDWNMKNLQIVICQYGDGENKVFDVFK
;
A
#
# COMPACT_ATOMS: atom_id res chain seq x y z
N MET A 1 -0.85 -23.54 53.24
CA MET A 1 0.11 -23.40 52.13
C MET A 1 0.10 -24.71 51.35
N LYS A 2 -0.68 -24.78 50.26
CA LYS A 2 -0.84 -25.99 49.45
C LYS A 2 -0.14 -25.77 48.11
N GLN A 3 0.80 -26.63 47.78
CA GLN A 3 1.46 -26.68 46.48
C GLN A 3 0.45 -27.20 45.44
N TYR A 4 0.33 -26.49 44.33
CA TYR A 4 -0.39 -26.97 43.15
C TYR A 4 0.60 -27.59 42.18
N THR A 5 0.38 -28.86 41.86
CA THR A 5 1.09 -29.60 40.82
C THR A 5 0.37 -29.33 39.49
N LEU A 6 1.07 -28.75 38.51
CA LEU A 6 0.63 -28.64 37.12
C LEU A 6 1.28 -29.76 36.30
N SER A 7 0.46 -30.56 35.62
CA SER A 7 0.86 -31.65 34.74
C SER A 7 0.35 -31.42 33.33
N SER A 8 1.18 -31.85 32.36
CA SER A 8 0.97 -31.99 30.90
C SER A 8 0.91 -30.68 30.08
N ARG A 9 1.98 -30.29 29.40
CA ARG A 9 2.57 -30.79 28.12
C ARG A 9 1.97 -30.10 26.88
N LEU A 10 2.66 -29.07 26.40
CA LEU A 10 2.85 -28.80 24.98
C LEU A 10 4.28 -28.28 24.78
N THR A 11 5.23 -29.19 24.62
CA THR A 11 6.60 -28.84 24.24
C THR A 11 6.62 -28.69 22.72
N ILE A 12 6.48 -27.46 22.21
CA ILE A 12 6.81 -27.17 20.81
C ILE A 12 8.34 -27.08 20.74
N GLN A 13 8.96 -28.05 20.07
CA GLN A 13 10.39 -28.02 19.80
C GLN A 13 10.71 -26.82 18.89
N GLY A 14 11.31 -25.77 19.46
CA GLY A 14 11.74 -24.56 18.75
C GLY A 14 12.77 -24.77 17.63
N GLY A 15 13.20 -26.01 17.36
CA GLY A 15 14.11 -26.33 16.26
C GLY A 15 13.44 -26.42 14.88
N ASP A 16 12.17 -26.83 14.81
CA ASP A 16 11.51 -27.08 13.52
C ASP A 16 10.88 -25.84 12.90
N PHE A 17 10.47 -24.86 13.71
CA PHE A 17 9.95 -23.58 13.21
C PHE A 17 11.06 -22.77 12.53
N LEU A 18 12.24 -22.69 13.16
CA LEU A 18 13.41 -21.99 12.59
C LEU A 18 13.96 -22.71 11.35
N LYS A 19 13.90 -24.04 11.29
CA LYS A 19 14.27 -24.80 10.08
C LYS A 19 13.30 -24.55 8.93
N LYS A 20 11.99 -24.50 9.19
CA LYS A 20 10.98 -24.18 8.17
C LYS A 20 11.11 -22.73 7.68
N LEU A 21 11.39 -21.77 8.57
CA LEU A 21 11.69 -20.39 8.18
C LEU A 21 12.95 -20.33 7.29
N ALA A 22 14.02 -21.00 7.70
CA ALA A 22 15.27 -21.03 6.93
C ALA A 22 15.10 -21.66 5.53
N ILE A 23 14.28 -22.71 5.39
CA ILE A 23 13.99 -23.34 4.09
C ILE A 23 13.20 -22.38 3.17
N ILE A 24 12.26 -21.59 3.72
CA ILE A 24 11.51 -20.58 2.95
C ILE A 24 12.44 -19.47 2.48
N PHE A 25 13.31 -18.95 3.36
CA PHE A 25 14.28 -17.91 2.99
C PHE A 25 15.32 -18.39 1.96
N ILE A 26 15.82 -19.62 2.08
CA ILE A 26 16.77 -20.20 1.10
C ILE A 26 16.09 -20.40 -0.26
N SER A 27 14.82 -20.82 -0.28
CA SER A 27 14.06 -21.01 -1.53
C SER A 27 13.79 -19.68 -2.23
N LEU A 28 13.49 -18.62 -1.48
CA LEU A 28 13.31 -17.26 -2.03
C LEU A 28 14.62 -16.70 -2.60
N PHE A 29 15.76 -16.94 -1.93
CA PHE A 29 17.09 -16.54 -2.41
C PHE A 29 17.54 -17.30 -3.66
N LEU A 30 17.25 -18.61 -3.75
CA LEU A 30 17.56 -19.41 -4.93
C LEU A 30 16.72 -19.01 -6.14
N LEU A 31 15.46 -18.59 -5.93
CA LEU A 31 14.61 -18.09 -7.01
C LEU A 31 15.11 -16.75 -7.58
N LEU A 32 15.61 -15.86 -6.72
CA LEU A 32 16.24 -14.59 -7.13
C LEU A 32 17.57 -14.81 -7.87
N ALA A 33 18.40 -15.75 -7.41
CA ALA A 33 19.68 -16.07 -8.06
C ALA A 33 19.48 -16.72 -9.44
N ALA A 34 18.44 -17.55 -9.61
CA ALA A 34 18.11 -18.17 -10.89
C ALA A 34 17.60 -17.16 -11.94
N CYS A 35 16.97 -16.06 -11.51
CA CYS A 35 16.59 -14.97 -12.42
C CYS A 35 17.78 -14.14 -12.91
N GLN A 36 18.84 -13.99 -12.11
CA GLN A 36 20.03 -13.23 -12.51
C GLN A 36 20.99 -14.03 -13.41
N ALA A 37 20.97 -15.37 -13.34
CA ALA A 37 21.88 -16.23 -14.11
C ALA A 37 21.47 -16.50 -15.57
N ASN A 38 20.27 -16.09 -15.99
CA ASN A 38 19.75 -16.38 -17.35
C ASN A 38 19.95 -15.25 -18.38
N ASN A 39 20.73 -14.21 -18.06
CA ASN A 39 20.93 -13.06 -18.95
C ASN A 39 22.42 -12.79 -19.26
N SER A 40 23.13 -13.84 -19.66
CA SER A 40 24.45 -13.68 -20.28
C SER A 40 24.71 -14.83 -21.25
N ASP A 41 24.46 -14.59 -22.53
CA ASP A 41 25.36 -14.90 -23.65
C ASP A 41 24.65 -14.70 -25.00
N ALA A 42 25.07 -13.67 -25.77
CA ALA A 42 25.59 -13.86 -27.14
C ALA A 42 25.87 -12.52 -27.89
N ILE A 43 27.16 -12.20 -28.00
CA ILE A 43 27.92 -11.90 -29.25
C ILE A 43 27.65 -10.59 -30.05
N THR A 44 28.70 -9.74 -30.04
CA THR A 44 29.15 -8.65 -30.96
C THR A 44 29.39 -9.16 -32.41
N LEU A 45 29.41 -8.44 -33.55
CA LEU A 45 29.71 -7.07 -34.01
C LEU A 45 29.30 -7.02 -35.51
N VAL A 46 28.95 -5.86 -36.08
CA VAL A 46 29.55 -5.23 -37.29
C VAL A 46 28.82 -3.91 -37.63
N SER A 47 29.63 -2.90 -37.93
CA SER A 47 29.40 -1.49 -38.27
C SER A 47 28.66 -1.20 -39.58
N GLN A 48 27.95 -0.07 -39.68
CA GLN A 48 28.37 1.14 -40.45
C GLN A 48 27.27 2.22 -40.51
N ASP A 49 27.66 3.44 -40.15
CA ASP A 49 27.29 4.78 -40.63
C ASP A 49 25.90 5.06 -41.24
N ASN A 50 25.20 6.04 -40.67
CA ASN A 50 24.76 7.24 -41.39
C ASN A 50 24.18 8.31 -40.44
N GLU A 51 24.62 9.55 -40.65
CA GLU A 51 24.18 10.78 -40.00
C GLU A 51 22.73 11.15 -40.36
N HIS A 52 21.94 11.59 -39.38
CA HIS A 52 21.22 12.88 -39.37
C HIS A 52 20.42 13.07 -38.08
N PRO A 53 20.29 14.31 -37.55
CA PRO A 53 19.70 14.56 -36.24
C PRO A 53 18.19 14.73 -36.35
N ILE A 54 17.43 14.10 -35.45
CA ILE A 54 16.01 14.41 -35.26
C ILE A 54 15.87 15.04 -33.86
N GLN A 55 15.78 16.37 -33.84
CA GLN A 55 15.09 17.10 -32.79
C GLN A 55 13.60 16.75 -32.89
N GLY A 56 13.05 16.17 -31.83
CA GLY A 56 11.63 15.95 -31.65
C GLY A 56 11.29 16.24 -30.19
N SER A 57 10.81 17.47 -29.98
CA SER A 57 10.28 17.96 -28.71
C SER A 57 8.81 17.56 -28.68
N ASP A 58 8.45 16.57 -27.86
CA ASP A 58 7.04 16.30 -27.56
C ASP A 58 6.89 16.05 -26.05
N ASN A 59 6.78 17.16 -25.32
CA ASN A 59 6.08 17.16 -24.04
C ASN A 59 4.58 17.05 -24.33
N GLU A 60 4.09 15.83 -24.55
CA GLU A 60 2.65 15.59 -24.52
C GLU A 60 2.16 15.64 -23.06
N ASN A 61 1.92 16.86 -22.57
CA ASN A 61 1.06 17.06 -21.41
C ASN A 61 -0.36 16.70 -21.82
N PHE A 62 -0.71 15.44 -21.65
CA PHE A 62 -2.08 14.97 -21.73
C PHE A 62 -2.89 15.68 -20.63
N THR A 63 -3.61 16.72 -21.01
CA THR A 63 -4.48 17.47 -20.10
C THR A 63 -5.87 16.87 -20.25
N LEU A 64 -6.31 16.14 -19.21
CA LEU A 64 -7.66 15.61 -19.14
C LEU A 64 -8.66 16.77 -19.00
N PRO A 65 -9.85 16.69 -19.62
CA PRO A 65 -10.89 17.70 -19.46
C PRO A 65 -11.31 17.79 -17.99
N GLU A 66 -11.44 19.02 -17.48
CA GLU A 66 -11.95 19.28 -16.14
C GLU A 66 -13.39 18.73 -16.02
N GLY A 67 -13.62 17.85 -15.04
CA GLY A 67 -14.97 17.53 -14.57
C GLY A 67 -15.47 16.10 -14.79
N GLU A 68 -14.72 15.22 -15.45
CA GLU A 68 -15.02 13.77 -15.42
C GLU A 68 -14.05 13.04 -14.49
N GLU A 69 -14.57 12.57 -13.36
CA GLU A 69 -13.82 11.71 -12.47
C GLU A 69 -13.69 10.32 -13.12
N LEU A 70 -12.54 10.07 -13.75
CA LEU A 70 -12.32 8.83 -14.49
C LEU A 70 -12.29 7.64 -13.53
N ALA A 71 -13.27 6.76 -13.66
CA ALA A 71 -13.27 5.44 -13.05
C ALA A 71 -12.04 4.66 -13.52
N VAL A 72 -11.31 4.09 -12.57
CA VAL A 72 -10.14 3.25 -12.84
C VAL A 72 -10.60 1.81 -13.03
N ASP A 73 -10.02 1.09 -14.00
CA ASP A 73 -10.22 -0.36 -14.10
C ASP A 73 -9.51 -1.06 -12.93
N ILE A 74 -10.31 -1.61 -12.02
CA ILE A 74 -9.88 -2.30 -10.80
C ILE A 74 -10.13 -3.81 -10.86
N SER A 75 -10.53 -4.35 -12.02
CA SER A 75 -10.99 -5.74 -12.16
C SER A 75 -9.92 -6.80 -11.81
N ASP A 76 -8.65 -6.44 -11.87
CA ASP A 76 -7.54 -7.28 -11.45
C ASP A 76 -7.33 -7.26 -9.92
N ILE A 77 -7.65 -6.15 -9.25
CA ILE A 77 -7.46 -5.98 -7.80
C ILE A 77 -8.42 -6.87 -7.01
N GLU A 78 -9.67 -7.02 -7.46
CA GLU A 78 -10.67 -7.85 -6.80
C GLU A 78 -10.25 -9.32 -6.64
N LYS A 79 -9.39 -9.81 -7.54
CA LYS A 79 -8.91 -11.19 -7.55
C LYS A 79 -7.65 -11.37 -6.68
N MET A 80 -7.08 -10.29 -6.17
CA MET A 80 -5.88 -10.32 -5.34
C MET A 80 -6.20 -10.80 -3.92
N ASN A 81 -5.18 -11.36 -3.26
CA ASN A 81 -5.18 -11.52 -1.81
C ASN A 81 -4.52 -10.29 -1.17
N ILE A 82 -4.97 -9.95 0.03
CA ILE A 82 -4.39 -8.91 0.87
C ILE A 82 -2.89 -9.16 1.15
N GLY A 83 -2.50 -10.43 1.28
CA GLY A 83 -1.11 -10.82 1.52
C GLY A 83 -0.87 -11.16 2.99
N ALA A 84 0.31 -10.81 3.50
CA ALA A 84 0.70 -11.08 4.89
C ALA A 84 0.24 -10.00 5.88
N GLU A 85 -0.07 -8.80 5.40
CA GLU A 85 -0.46 -7.64 6.18
C GLU A 85 -1.68 -6.96 5.56
N MET A 86 -2.54 -6.38 6.39
CA MET A 86 -3.66 -5.56 5.92
C MET A 86 -3.15 -4.34 5.12
N PRO A 87 -3.91 -3.85 4.11
CA PRO A 87 -3.58 -2.60 3.47
C PRO A 87 -3.50 -1.48 4.51
N ARG A 88 -2.53 -0.60 4.34
CA ARG A 88 -2.26 0.52 5.25
C ARG A 88 -3.05 1.73 4.82
N LEU A 89 -3.76 2.33 5.76
CA LEU A 89 -4.35 3.65 5.58
C LEU A 89 -3.22 4.69 5.61
N LEU A 90 -3.07 5.48 4.56
CA LEU A 90 -2.03 6.52 4.46
C LEU A 90 -2.56 7.92 4.74
N TYR A 91 -3.80 8.19 4.35
CA TYR A 91 -4.48 9.47 4.53
C TYR A 91 -5.99 9.26 4.43
N ALA A 92 -6.76 10.09 5.14
CA ALA A 92 -8.17 10.25 4.86
C ALA A 92 -8.64 11.65 5.28
N ASP A 93 -9.67 12.13 4.59
CA ASP A 93 -10.48 13.27 5.01
C ASP A 93 -11.97 12.97 4.70
N ASN A 94 -12.82 14.00 4.68
CA ASN A 94 -14.23 13.84 4.36
C ASN A 94 -14.50 13.48 2.88
N ASN A 95 -13.50 13.59 2.01
CA ASN A 95 -13.66 13.48 0.56
C ASN A 95 -12.97 12.23 0.02
N ILE A 96 -11.75 11.94 0.48
CA ILE A 96 -10.91 10.88 -0.05
C ILE A 96 -10.30 10.00 1.04
N VAL A 97 -9.97 8.78 0.64
CA VAL A 97 -9.11 7.86 1.39
C VAL A 97 -7.95 7.45 0.50
N VAL A 98 -6.72 7.55 1.00
CA VAL A 98 -5.52 7.03 0.33
C VAL A 98 -5.00 5.84 1.11
N MET A 99 -4.82 4.72 0.42
CA MET A 99 -4.37 3.48 1.05
C MET A 99 -3.37 2.76 0.17
N GLN A 100 -2.51 1.97 0.81
CA GLN A 100 -1.48 1.18 0.15
C GLN A 100 -1.60 -0.31 0.51
N GLY A 101 -1.52 -1.19 -0.47
CA GLY A 101 -1.52 -2.64 -0.28
C GLY A 101 -0.72 -3.37 -1.35
N THR A 102 -1.00 -4.66 -1.52
CA THR A 102 -0.43 -5.50 -2.60
C THR A 102 -0.80 -4.99 -4.00
N PHE A 103 -1.88 -4.23 -4.11
CA PHE A 103 -2.30 -3.55 -5.33
C PHE A 103 -1.46 -2.30 -5.68
N GLY A 104 -0.63 -1.78 -4.77
CA GLY A 104 0.02 -0.46 -4.93
C GLY A 104 -0.70 0.59 -4.09
N VAL A 105 -0.86 1.81 -4.61
CA VAL A 105 -1.57 2.91 -3.92
C VAL A 105 -2.88 3.23 -4.64
N VAL A 106 -3.99 3.31 -3.91
CA VAL A 106 -5.28 3.75 -4.45
C VAL A 106 -5.79 4.99 -3.73
N VAL A 107 -6.49 5.85 -4.47
CA VAL A 107 -7.28 6.96 -3.95
C VAL A 107 -8.74 6.62 -4.18
N TYR A 108 -9.50 6.57 -3.09
CA TYR A 108 -10.92 6.30 -3.07
C TYR A 108 -11.67 7.61 -2.80
N ASN A 109 -12.65 7.94 -3.63
CA ASN A 109 -13.58 9.05 -3.37
C ASN A 109 -14.76 8.53 -2.55
N ILE A 110 -14.95 9.12 -1.37
CA ILE A 110 -15.99 8.73 -0.40
C ILE A 110 -17.39 9.10 -0.90
N GLN A 111 -17.53 10.28 -1.50
CA GLN A 111 -18.81 10.80 -1.97
C GLN A 111 -19.38 9.94 -3.10
N ASP A 112 -18.54 9.62 -4.08
CA ASP A 112 -18.93 8.86 -5.28
C ASP A 112 -18.75 7.35 -5.09
N SER A 113 -18.13 6.94 -3.98
CA SER A 113 -17.90 5.53 -3.61
C SER A 113 -17.14 4.74 -4.68
N ILE A 114 -16.13 5.36 -5.28
CA ILE A 114 -15.33 4.79 -6.38
C ILE A 114 -13.82 4.99 -6.15
N VAL A 115 -13.02 4.10 -6.73
CA VAL A 115 -11.57 4.31 -6.88
C VAL A 115 -11.32 5.27 -8.05
N THR A 116 -10.65 6.37 -7.77
CA THR A 116 -10.45 7.47 -8.73
C THR A 116 -9.01 7.54 -9.23
N ASN A 117 -8.06 7.04 -8.44
CA ASN A 117 -6.67 6.89 -8.85
C ASN A 117 -6.12 5.55 -8.37
N TRP A 118 -5.24 4.99 -9.19
CA TRP A 118 -4.47 3.81 -8.85
C TRP A 118 -3.05 3.97 -9.40
N ILE A 119 -2.07 3.87 -8.51
CA ILE A 119 -0.66 3.77 -8.83
C ILE A 119 -0.27 2.31 -8.60
N SER A 120 -0.27 1.53 -9.67
CA SER A 120 0.02 0.10 -9.60
C SER A 120 1.54 -0.15 -9.56
N TYR A 121 1.95 -1.30 -9.01
CA TYR A 121 3.35 -1.72 -9.10
C TYR A 121 3.83 -1.86 -10.54
N GLU A 122 2.94 -2.25 -11.47
CA GLU A 122 3.27 -2.33 -12.90
C GLU A 122 3.58 -0.94 -13.49
N GLN A 123 2.76 0.05 -13.17
CA GLN A 123 2.94 1.42 -13.65
C GLN A 123 4.26 2.02 -13.18
N ILE A 124 4.67 1.73 -11.94
CA ILE A 124 5.86 2.33 -11.35
C ILE A 124 7.16 1.60 -11.71
N LYS A 125 7.11 0.43 -12.37
CA LYS A 125 8.32 -0.30 -12.80
C LYS A 125 9.24 0.54 -13.67
N SER A 126 8.68 1.37 -14.57
CA SER A 126 9.47 2.26 -15.43
C SER A 126 10.19 3.38 -14.68
N TYR A 127 9.90 3.56 -13.38
CA TYR A 127 10.49 4.57 -12.51
C TYR A 127 11.55 3.99 -11.56
N ASP A 128 11.88 2.70 -11.71
CA ASP A 128 12.81 1.96 -10.84
C ASP A 128 12.35 1.90 -9.37
N LEU A 129 11.02 1.88 -9.16
CA LEU A 129 10.39 1.70 -7.85
C LEU A 129 9.98 0.22 -7.67
N LEU A 130 10.90 -0.57 -7.10
CA LEU A 130 10.73 -2.01 -6.91
C LEU A 130 9.96 -2.36 -5.63
N MET A 131 10.17 -1.58 -4.57
CA MET A 131 9.51 -1.75 -3.27
C MET A 131 8.94 -0.40 -2.84
N MET A 132 7.90 0.04 -3.54
CA MET A 132 7.31 1.34 -3.26
C MET A 132 6.80 1.42 -1.83
N LEU A 133 7.22 2.45 -1.12
CA LEU A 133 6.54 2.96 0.08
C LEU A 133 6.06 4.36 -0.23
N ALA A 134 4.84 4.66 0.21
CA ALA A 134 4.18 5.92 -0.07
C ALA A 134 3.77 6.65 1.22
N SER A 135 3.78 7.98 1.15
CA SER A 135 3.23 8.88 2.16
C SER A 135 2.47 10.00 1.47
N VAL A 136 1.55 10.64 2.18
CA VAL A 136 0.69 11.68 1.60
C VAL A 136 0.98 13.03 2.28
N SER A 137 0.87 14.12 1.53
CA SER A 137 0.92 15.46 2.11
C SER A 137 -0.22 15.71 3.10
N GLN A 138 0.00 16.58 4.08
CA GLN A 138 -1.00 16.98 5.09
C GLN A 138 -2.32 17.47 4.47
N ASP A 139 -2.26 18.08 3.29
CA ASP A 139 -3.42 18.60 2.55
C ASP A 139 -4.09 17.56 1.63
N GLY A 140 -3.61 16.32 1.60
CA GLY A 140 -4.20 15.24 0.82
C GLY A 140 -4.03 15.36 -0.69
N LYS A 141 -3.16 16.27 -1.19
CA LYS A 141 -3.04 16.54 -2.64
C LYS A 141 -1.91 15.80 -3.33
N THR A 142 -0.89 15.40 -2.59
CA THR A 142 0.34 14.84 -3.15
C THR A 142 0.71 13.53 -2.47
N ILE A 143 0.97 12.49 -3.24
CA ILE A 143 1.52 11.22 -2.78
C ILE A 143 3.01 11.23 -3.10
N PHE A 144 3.85 11.12 -2.08
CA PHE A 144 5.29 10.98 -2.23
C PHE A 144 5.65 9.50 -2.20
N MET A 145 6.53 9.08 -3.11
CA MET A 145 6.92 7.68 -3.30
C MET A 145 8.44 7.55 -3.35
N GLY A 146 8.94 6.45 -2.80
CA GLY A 146 10.34 6.06 -2.83
C GLY A 146 10.46 4.53 -2.72
N ASN A 147 11.69 4.02 -2.86
CA ASN A 147 11.97 2.62 -2.56
C ASN A 147 12.18 2.46 -1.05
N ASP A 148 11.49 1.49 -0.46
CA ASP A 148 11.83 0.97 0.86
C ASP A 148 13.07 0.08 0.72
N ASP A 149 14.24 0.70 0.84
CA ASP A 149 15.53 0.02 0.82
C ASP A 149 15.94 -0.51 2.20
N MET A 150 15.02 -0.54 3.17
CA MET A 150 15.27 -0.86 4.57
C MET A 150 16.38 -0.02 5.22
N SER A 151 16.67 1.17 4.66
CA SER A 151 17.61 2.11 5.27
C SER A 151 16.94 2.90 6.41
N ASN A 152 17.77 3.53 7.26
CA ASN A 152 17.28 4.30 8.40
C ASN A 152 16.59 5.62 8.00
N GLU A 153 16.77 6.09 6.76
CA GLU A 153 16.20 7.34 6.27
C GLU A 153 15.46 7.07 4.95
N PHE A 154 14.14 7.15 4.99
CA PHE A 154 13.33 6.96 3.81
C PHE A 154 13.45 8.16 2.86
N ILE A 155 13.91 7.91 1.62
CA ILE A 155 14.09 8.95 0.61
C ILE A 155 12.96 8.88 -0.41
N TYR A 156 12.16 9.94 -0.47
CA TYR A 156 11.18 10.13 -1.54
C TYR A 156 11.89 10.61 -2.80
N THR A 157 11.68 9.91 -3.92
CA THR A 157 12.28 10.19 -5.23
C THR A 157 11.25 10.63 -6.26
N TYR A 158 9.96 10.39 -5.98
CA TYR A 158 8.85 10.80 -6.83
C TYR A 158 7.73 11.42 -6.02
N GLN A 159 6.96 12.28 -6.69
CA GLN A 159 5.70 12.81 -6.21
C GLN A 159 4.63 12.60 -7.27
N TYR A 160 3.42 12.28 -6.83
CA TYR A 160 2.23 12.13 -7.64
C TYR A 160 1.20 13.14 -7.19
N ASN A 161 0.76 13.99 -8.10
CA ASN A 161 -0.31 14.95 -7.82
C ASN A 161 -1.66 14.29 -8.11
N ILE A 162 -2.51 14.19 -7.10
CA ILE A 162 -3.77 13.42 -7.16
C ILE A 162 -4.75 14.00 -8.20
N SER A 163 -4.83 15.32 -8.34
CA SER A 163 -5.78 15.95 -9.26
C SER A 163 -5.33 15.86 -10.72
N THR A 164 -4.06 16.11 -10.99
CA THR A 164 -3.50 16.08 -12.35
C THR A 164 -3.08 14.68 -12.81
N ARG A 165 -2.97 13.73 -11.87
CA ARG A 165 -2.53 12.35 -12.10
C ARG A 165 -1.12 12.23 -12.68
N VAL A 166 -0.28 13.23 -12.47
CA VAL A 166 1.09 13.29 -13.00
C VAL A 166 2.11 12.86 -11.95
N ILE A 167 2.96 11.88 -12.30
CA ILE A 167 4.16 11.51 -11.57
C ILE A 167 5.32 12.41 -11.99
N LYS A 168 6.07 12.97 -11.02
CA LYS A 168 7.29 13.76 -11.25
C LYS A 168 8.41 13.28 -10.34
N LYS A 169 9.64 13.30 -10.86
CA LYS A 169 10.84 13.16 -10.02
C LYS A 169 10.95 14.33 -9.05
N THR A 170 11.40 14.07 -7.84
CA THR A 170 11.75 15.09 -6.85
C THR A 170 13.12 14.80 -6.25
N THR A 171 13.85 15.87 -5.92
CA THR A 171 15.08 15.81 -5.13
C THR A 171 14.88 16.46 -3.75
N GLN A 172 13.70 17.02 -3.49
CA GLN A 172 13.35 17.69 -2.24
C GLN A 172 12.52 16.73 -1.38
N GLN A 173 12.97 16.49 -0.14
CA GLN A 173 12.21 15.70 0.81
C GLN A 173 11.02 16.51 1.35
N PRO A 174 9.82 15.91 1.45
CA PRO A 174 8.64 16.59 1.94
C PRO A 174 8.76 16.90 3.43
N SER A 175 8.37 18.11 3.83
CA SER A 175 8.35 18.54 5.23
C SER A 175 6.95 18.49 5.87
N ASN A 176 5.92 18.24 5.07
CA ASN A 176 4.50 18.31 5.45
C ASN A 176 3.78 16.99 5.20
N LEU A 177 4.34 15.89 5.72
CA LEU A 177 3.71 14.57 5.60
C LEU A 177 2.61 14.39 6.62
N PHE A 178 1.48 13.86 6.17
CA PHE A 178 0.45 13.35 7.04
C PHE A 178 0.92 12.04 7.69
N SER A 179 0.65 11.87 8.98
CA SER A 179 0.90 10.62 9.70
C SER A 179 -0.40 10.08 10.27
N PRO A 180 -0.90 8.92 9.79
CA PRO A 180 -1.99 8.22 10.45
C PRO A 180 -1.57 7.74 11.84
N ILE A 181 -2.55 7.53 12.72
CA ILE A 181 -2.32 7.00 14.07
C ILE A 181 -2.10 5.50 13.95
N THR A 182 -1.05 5.00 14.60
CA THR A 182 -0.84 3.55 14.75
C THR A 182 -1.55 3.11 16.00
N ILE A 183 -2.41 2.11 15.87
CA ILE A 183 -3.04 1.44 17.00
C ILE A 183 -2.31 0.12 17.27
N ASP A 184 -2.25 -0.26 18.54
CA ASP A 184 -1.85 -1.61 18.90
C ASP A 184 -2.78 -2.65 18.26
N THR A 185 -2.32 -3.91 18.23
CA THR A 185 -3.08 -5.01 17.61
C THR A 185 -4.53 -5.00 18.12
N PRO A 186 -5.54 -5.03 17.22
CA PRO A 186 -6.94 -5.07 17.63
C PRO A 186 -7.21 -6.14 18.69
N GLY A 187 -7.92 -5.76 19.77
CA GLY A 187 -8.09 -6.56 20.98
C GLY A 187 -7.09 -6.27 22.10
N TYR A 188 -6.12 -5.38 21.85
CA TYR A 188 -5.16 -4.87 22.84
C TYR A 188 -5.14 -3.34 22.89
N ASN A 189 -6.17 -2.68 22.37
CA ASN A 189 -6.31 -1.23 22.36
C ASN A 189 -7.66 -0.81 22.96
N GLU A 190 -7.72 -0.69 24.29
CA GLU A 190 -8.97 -0.40 25.03
C GLU A 190 -9.70 0.87 24.55
N GLU A 191 -8.96 1.85 24.01
CA GLU A 191 -9.51 3.11 23.52
C GLU A 191 -10.42 2.89 22.29
N TYR A 192 -9.97 2.07 21.34
CA TYR A 192 -10.64 1.85 20.05
C TYR A 192 -11.39 0.51 19.95
N ASP A 193 -11.00 -0.50 20.71
CA ASP A 193 -11.54 -1.87 20.62
C ASP A 193 -13.06 -1.92 20.82
N LYS A 194 -13.61 -1.03 21.65
CA LYS A 194 -15.06 -0.92 21.88
C LYS A 194 -15.86 -0.53 20.63
N TYR A 195 -15.19 0.03 19.62
CA TYR A 195 -15.78 0.44 18.35
C TYR A 195 -15.56 -0.57 17.22
N PHE A 196 -14.63 -1.51 17.41
CA PHE A 196 -14.29 -2.49 16.39
C PHE A 196 -15.19 -3.72 16.45
N ASP A 197 -15.58 -4.21 15.27
CA ASP A 197 -16.08 -5.58 15.13
C ASP A 197 -14.88 -6.53 15.01
N LEU A 198 -14.50 -7.14 16.13
CA LEU A 198 -13.35 -8.03 16.24
C LEU A 198 -13.49 -9.34 15.44
N HIS A 199 -14.61 -9.57 14.75
CA HIS A 199 -14.74 -10.66 13.78
C HIS A 199 -14.09 -10.34 12.43
N TYR A 200 -13.68 -9.09 12.21
CA TYR A 200 -12.99 -8.64 10.99
C TYR A 200 -11.49 -8.53 11.21
N LEU A 201 -10.73 -8.78 10.14
CA LEU A 201 -9.35 -8.31 10.04
C LEU A 201 -9.39 -6.79 10.02
N THR A 202 -8.60 -6.14 10.89
CA THR A 202 -8.58 -4.68 11.02
C THR A 202 -7.14 -4.20 10.81
N GLY A 203 -6.97 -3.14 10.02
CA GLY A 203 -5.67 -2.51 9.82
C GLY A 203 -5.17 -1.83 11.09
N ASP A 204 -3.85 -1.68 11.22
CA ASP A 204 -3.18 -1.06 12.37
C ASP A 204 -3.12 0.47 12.29
N LYS A 205 -3.68 1.06 11.23
CA LYS A 205 -3.70 2.51 10.98
C LYS A 205 -5.12 3.04 11.01
N ILE A 206 -5.32 4.12 11.75
CA ILE A 206 -6.55 4.92 11.75
C ILE A 206 -6.25 6.37 11.41
N VAL A 207 -7.28 7.08 10.95
CA VAL A 207 -7.26 8.53 10.78
C VAL A 207 -8.36 9.14 11.63
N GLU A 208 -7.98 9.93 12.63
CA GLU A 208 -8.93 10.67 13.45
C GLU A 208 -9.46 11.91 12.73
N MET A 209 -10.74 12.17 12.96
CA MET A 209 -11.49 13.36 12.60
C MET A 209 -12.25 13.84 13.84
N ASP A 210 -12.86 15.03 13.79
CA ASP A 210 -13.41 15.72 14.96
C ASP A 210 -14.27 14.85 15.92
N ASN A 211 -15.16 14.00 15.40
CA ASN A 211 -16.02 13.13 16.21
C ASN A 211 -16.10 11.69 15.66
N SER A 212 -15.09 11.27 14.91
CA SER A 212 -15.08 9.98 14.25
C SER A 212 -13.67 9.60 13.82
N PHE A 213 -13.46 8.36 13.46
CA PHE A 213 -12.21 7.93 12.85
C PHE A 213 -12.47 7.01 11.67
N ILE A 214 -11.52 6.97 10.74
CA ILE A 214 -11.54 6.13 9.56
C ILE A 214 -10.54 4.99 9.74
N TYR A 215 -10.95 3.77 9.42
CA TYR A 215 -10.08 2.61 9.44
C TYR A 215 -10.42 1.62 8.33
N LEU A 216 -9.50 0.70 8.06
CA LEU A 216 -9.69 -0.37 7.08
C LEU A 216 -10.01 -1.68 7.78
N ARG A 217 -10.96 -2.43 7.22
CA ARG A 217 -11.25 -3.80 7.66
C ARG A 217 -11.51 -4.73 6.48
N SER A 218 -11.40 -6.03 6.73
CA SER A 218 -11.81 -7.05 5.76
C SER A 218 -12.36 -8.27 6.47
N LYS A 219 -13.36 -8.92 5.85
CA LYS A 219 -13.97 -10.16 6.39
C LYS A 219 -12.99 -11.34 6.35
N ASP A 220 -12.11 -11.34 5.36
CA ASP A 220 -11.09 -12.37 5.15
C ASP A 220 -9.91 -11.76 4.37
N TRP A 221 -8.94 -12.59 3.99
CA TRP A 221 -7.74 -12.13 3.27
C TRP A 221 -7.96 -11.84 1.77
N ASN A 222 -9.20 -11.78 1.29
CA ASN A 222 -9.52 -11.46 -0.10
C ASN A 222 -9.73 -9.94 -0.29
N MET A 223 -9.12 -9.37 -1.32
CA MET A 223 -9.15 -7.93 -1.56
C MET A 223 -10.55 -7.39 -1.87
N LYS A 224 -11.42 -8.19 -2.50
CA LYS A 224 -12.81 -7.79 -2.78
C LYS A 224 -13.64 -7.46 -1.53
N ASN A 225 -13.19 -7.95 -0.37
CA ASN A 225 -13.87 -7.76 0.91
C ASN A 225 -13.26 -6.58 1.72
N LEU A 226 -12.29 -5.86 1.16
CA LEU A 226 -11.70 -4.69 1.79
C LEU A 226 -12.76 -3.58 1.91
N GLN A 227 -12.88 -3.05 3.11
CA GLN A 227 -13.82 -2.01 3.46
C GLN A 227 -13.14 -0.82 4.13
N ILE A 228 -13.60 0.37 3.78
CA ILE A 228 -13.40 1.58 4.57
C ILE A 228 -14.55 1.68 5.56
N VAL A 229 -14.25 1.97 6.82
CA VAL A 229 -15.25 2.26 7.84
C VAL A 229 -15.00 3.65 8.39
N ILE A 230 -16.02 4.50 8.33
CA ILE A 230 -16.09 5.76 9.08
C ILE A 230 -16.86 5.46 10.36
N CYS A 231 -16.15 5.35 11.47
CA CYS A 231 -16.72 5.04 12.77
C CYS A 231 -16.96 6.30 13.58
N GLN A 232 -18.20 6.52 14.00
CA GLN A 232 -18.57 7.66 14.84
C GLN A 232 -18.29 7.35 16.31
N TYR A 233 -17.80 8.33 17.06
CA TYR A 233 -17.74 8.21 18.51
C TYR A 233 -19.15 8.28 19.12
N GLY A 234 -19.37 7.52 20.20
CA GLY A 234 -20.66 7.44 20.89
C GLY A 234 -21.70 6.57 20.15
N ASP A 235 -22.96 7.01 20.14
CA ASP A 235 -24.09 6.27 19.55
C ASP A 235 -24.31 6.58 18.05
N GLY A 236 -23.30 7.14 17.38
CA GLY A 236 -23.40 7.49 15.96
C GLY A 236 -23.40 6.27 15.04
N GLU A 237 -24.04 6.40 13.87
CA GLU A 237 -24.06 5.33 12.87
C GLU A 237 -22.74 5.27 12.09
N ASN A 238 -22.17 4.07 12.00
CA ASN A 238 -20.99 3.82 11.19
C ASN A 238 -21.37 3.77 9.71
N LYS A 239 -20.52 4.36 8.86
CA LYS A 239 -20.61 4.20 7.40
C LYS A 239 -19.56 3.21 6.92
N VAL A 240 -19.96 2.31 6.04
CA VAL A 240 -19.11 1.24 5.51
C VAL A 240 -19.14 1.31 4.00
N PHE A 241 -17.96 1.31 3.38
CA PHE A 241 -17.78 1.38 1.94
C PHE A 241 -16.95 0.19 1.50
N ASP A 242 -17.44 -0.57 0.53
CA ASP A 242 -16.64 -1.61 -0.14
C ASP A 242 -15.72 -0.92 -1.14
N VAL A 243 -14.42 -1.22 -1.08
CA VAL A 243 -13.41 -0.46 -1.84
C VAL A 243 -13.40 -0.85 -3.32
N PHE A 244 -13.55 -2.14 -3.63
CA PHE A 244 -13.38 -2.69 -4.98
C PHE A 244 -14.66 -3.39 -5.45
N LYS A 245 -15.73 -2.60 -5.64
CA LYS A 245 -17.06 -3.08 -6.00
C LYS A 245 -17.47 -2.71 -7.42
#